data_AF-A0A8T4URQ2-F1
#
_entry.id   AF-A0A8T4URQ2-F1
#
_cell.length_a   1.000
_cell.length_b   1.000
_cell.length_c   1.000
_cell.angle_alpha   90.00
_cell.angle_beta   90.00
_cell.angle_gamma   90.00
#
_symmetry.space_group_name_H-M   'P 1'
#
loop_
_entity.id
_entity.type
_entity.pdbx_description
1 polymer ?
#
loop_
_entity_poly.entity_id
_entity_poly.type
_entity_poly.pdbx_seq_one_letter_code
_entity_poly.pdbx_strand_id
1 'polypeptide(L)'
;MSLSTGERFKYLGAALGDEPIVGFMRIMIFILVFAILFEVSRLSGLRGNIGGTIAAIVSIMSVMFIPGTVLAAIGGAYATLISFILIGTPVAGGLYLIYVIPSDNRWQIGLKVVLLALLLWILMGVRDQAFTLLVI
;
A
#
# COMPACT_ATOMS: atom_id res chain seq x y z
N MET A 1 -25.98 -12.64 -28.71
CA MET A 1 -25.73 -11.27 -28.24
C MET A 1 -24.54 -11.33 -27.29
N SER A 2 -23.31 -11.30 -27.82
CA SER A 2 -22.09 -11.45 -27.04
C SER A 2 -21.73 -10.12 -26.38
N LEU A 3 -21.78 -10.09 -25.05
CA LEU A 3 -21.25 -8.98 -24.27
C LEU A 3 -19.74 -8.94 -24.47
N SER A 4 -19.23 -7.81 -24.97
CA SER A 4 -17.81 -7.58 -25.15
C SER A 4 -17.10 -7.70 -23.81
N THR A 5 -15.92 -8.30 -23.80
CA THR A 5 -15.14 -8.59 -22.59
C THR A 5 -14.89 -7.35 -21.71
N GLY A 6 -14.96 -6.14 -22.28
CA GLY A 6 -14.88 -4.86 -21.55
C GLY A 6 -16.08 -4.56 -20.64
N GLU A 7 -17.29 -5.02 -20.99
CA GLU A 7 -18.49 -4.81 -20.16
C GLU A 7 -18.47 -5.67 -18.89
N ARG A 8 -17.76 -6.80 -18.87
CA ARG A 8 -17.65 -7.67 -17.68
C ARG A 8 -16.82 -7.04 -16.57
N PHE A 9 -15.78 -6.28 -16.91
CA PHE A 9 -14.97 -5.53 -15.95
C PHE A 9 -15.71 -4.31 -15.39
N LYS A 10 -16.71 -3.81 -16.11
CA LYS A 10 -17.56 -2.70 -15.68
C LYS A 10 -18.32 -3.02 -14.39
N TYR A 11 -18.75 -4.27 -14.23
CA TYR A 11 -19.44 -4.77 -13.04
C TYR A 11 -18.51 -5.14 -11.87
N LEU A 12 -17.19 -5.15 -12.08
CA LEU A 12 -16.18 -5.44 -11.05
C LEU A 12 -15.58 -4.18 -10.41
N GLY A 13 -15.99 -2.98 -10.82
CA GLY A 13 -15.49 -1.74 -10.21
C GLY A 13 -15.85 -0.42 -10.90
N ALA A 14 -16.36 -0.42 -12.13
CA ALA A 14 -16.63 0.82 -12.89
C ALA A 14 -18.08 1.32 -12.81
N ALA A 15 -18.97 0.65 -12.06
CA ALA A 15 -20.39 1.04 -11.96
C ALA A 15 -20.65 2.36 -11.20
N LEU A 16 -19.62 2.97 -10.59
CA LEU A 16 -19.71 4.25 -9.87
C LEU A 16 -18.89 5.39 -10.50
N GLY A 17 -18.19 5.17 -11.62
CA GLY A 17 -17.27 6.17 -12.17
C GLY A 17 -15.97 6.36 -11.37
N ASP A 18 -15.72 5.50 -10.38
CA ASP A 18 -14.50 5.49 -9.58
C ASP A 18 -13.34 4.79 -10.32
N GLU A 19 -12.11 5.23 -10.04
CA GLU A 19 -10.88 4.64 -10.60
C GLU A 19 -10.80 3.12 -10.30
N PRO A 20 -10.31 2.28 -11.23
CA PRO A 20 -10.24 0.81 -11.07
C PRO A 20 -9.57 0.35 -9.77
N ILE A 21 -8.62 1.13 -9.28
CA ILE A 21 -7.88 0.88 -8.03
C ILE A 21 -8.79 0.95 -6.79
N VAL A 22 -9.79 1.85 -6.79
CA VAL A 22 -10.74 2.03 -5.68
C VAL A 22 -11.69 0.83 -5.60
N GLY A 23 -12.13 0.31 -6.75
CA GLY A 23 -12.93 -0.92 -6.83
C GLY A 23 -12.18 -2.12 -6.26
N PHE A 24 -10.89 -2.26 -6.60
CA PHE A 24 -10.03 -3.32 -6.06
C PHE A 24 -9.84 -3.22 -4.54
N MET A 25 -9.54 -2.03 -4.01
CA MET A 25 -9.41 -1.83 -2.55
C MET A 25 -10.70 -2.17 -1.81
N ARG A 26 -11.85 -1.89 -2.42
CA ARG A 26 -13.17 -2.20 -1.84
C ARG A 26 -13.38 -3.70 -1.68
N ILE A 27 -12.94 -4.50 -2.66
CA ILE A 27 -12.96 -5.98 -2.59
C ILE A 27 -11.95 -6.48 -1.55
N MET A 28 -10.75 -5.91 -1.46
CA MET A 28 -9.78 -6.32 -0.44
C MET A 28 -10.30 -6.07 0.99
N ILE A 29 -10.89 -4.90 1.24
CA ILE A 29 -11.47 -4.56 2.54
C ILE A 29 -12.66 -5.45 2.86
N PHE A 30 -13.49 -5.79 1.86
CA PHE A 30 -14.56 -6.77 2.02
C PHE A 30 -14.07 -8.12 2.55
N ILE A 31 -13.02 -8.65 1.93
CA ILE A 31 -12.44 -9.94 2.33
C ILE A 31 -11.79 -9.82 3.72
N LEU A 32 -11.10 -8.72 4.00
CA LEU A 32 -10.43 -8.48 5.29
C LEU A 32 -11.44 -8.39 6.45
N VAL A 33 -12.48 -7.56 6.31
CA VAL A 33 -13.53 -7.39 7.32
C VAL A 33 -14.29 -8.70 7.52
N PHE A 34 -14.59 -9.41 6.42
CA PHE A 34 -15.19 -10.75 6.51
C PHE A 34 -14.29 -11.71 7.30
N ALA A 35 -13.00 -11.77 7.00
CA ALA A 35 -12.05 -12.67 7.68
C ALA A 35 -11.95 -12.36 9.18
N ILE A 36 -11.89 -11.09 9.57
CA ILE A 36 -11.84 -10.68 10.99
C ILE A 36 -13.13 -11.08 11.69
N LEU A 37 -14.30 -10.76 11.12
CA LEU A 37 -15.58 -11.11 11.72
C LEU A 37 -15.80 -12.63 11.78
N PHE A 38 -15.33 -13.36 10.77
CA PHE A 38 -15.38 -14.81 10.75
C PHE A 38 -14.52 -15.41 11.86
N GLU A 39 -13.29 -14.93 12.05
CA GLU A 39 -12.41 -15.41 13.12
C GLU A 39 -12.96 -15.05 14.50
N VAL A 40 -13.50 -13.83 14.68
CA VAL A 40 -14.19 -13.43 15.92
C VAL A 40 -15.41 -14.33 16.19
N SER A 41 -16.20 -14.65 15.17
CA SER A 41 -17.35 -15.57 15.30
C SER A 41 -16.94 -16.99 15.69
N ARG A 42 -15.78 -17.44 15.19
CA ARG A 42 -15.20 -18.74 15.50
C ARG A 42 -14.70 -18.81 16.94
N LEU A 43 -14.08 -17.73 17.43
CA LEU A 43 -13.56 -17.61 18.79
C LEU A 43 -14.67 -17.48 19.85
N SER A 44 -15.79 -16.84 19.51
CA SER A 44 -16.94 -16.64 20.41
C SER A 44 -17.86 -17.85 20.54
N GLY A 45 -17.49 -18.99 19.95
CA GLY A 45 -18.20 -20.25 20.14
C GLY A 45 -19.50 -20.38 19.36
N LEU A 46 -19.80 -19.44 18.44
CA LEU A 46 -20.89 -19.58 17.47
C LEU A 46 -20.50 -20.64 16.43
N ARG A 47 -20.61 -21.91 16.82
CA ARG A 47 -20.36 -23.06 15.94
C ARG A 47 -21.50 -23.21 14.94
N GLY A 48 -21.23 -22.89 13.67
CA GLY A 48 -22.09 -23.27 12.55
C GLY A 48 -22.06 -22.29 11.37
N ASN A 49 -22.74 -22.65 10.28
CA ASN A 49 -22.91 -21.83 9.08
C ASN A 49 -23.46 -20.41 9.36
N ILE A 50 -24.17 -20.22 10.48
CA ILE A 50 -24.80 -18.96 10.88
C ILE A 50 -23.76 -17.87 11.17
N GLY A 51 -22.64 -18.21 11.82
CA GLY A 51 -21.57 -17.24 12.13
C GLY A 51 -20.91 -16.70 10.86
N GLY A 52 -20.68 -17.57 9.89
CA GLY A 52 -20.17 -17.18 8.57
C GLY A 52 -21.15 -16.31 7.78
N THR A 53 -22.44 -16.61 7.82
CA THR A 53 -23.47 -15.80 7.14
C THR A 53 -23.60 -14.41 7.76
N ILE A 54 -23.58 -14.29 9.09
CA ILE A 54 -23.63 -12.98 9.77
C ILE A 54 -22.36 -12.17 9.44
N ALA A 55 -21.18 -12.79 9.52
CA ALA A 55 -19.92 -12.13 9.15
C ALA A 55 -19.94 -11.64 7.69
N ALA A 56 -20.51 -12.42 6.77
CA ALA A 56 -20.68 -12.02 5.37
C ALA A 56 -21.61 -10.82 5.22
N ILE A 57 -22.81 -10.84 5.82
CA ILE A 57 -23.78 -9.76 5.72
C ILE A 57 -23.21 -8.46 6.32
N VAL A 58 -22.59 -8.54 7.50
CA VAL A 58 -22.00 -7.37 8.17
C VAL A 58 -20.80 -6.83 7.40
N SER A 59 -20.00 -7.70 6.77
CA SER A 59 -18.92 -7.28 5.87
C SER A 59 -19.46 -6.52 4.65
N ILE A 60 -20.51 -7.04 3.99
CA ILE A 60 -21.15 -6.37 2.85
C ILE A 60 -21.64 -4.97 3.26
N MET A 61 -22.33 -4.89 4.40
CA MET A 61 -22.81 -3.62 4.94
C MET A 61 -21.66 -2.63 5.19
N SER A 62 -20.59 -3.08 5.85
CA SER A 62 -19.43 -2.24 6.15
C SER A 62 -18.80 -1.63 4.90
N VAL A 63 -18.70 -2.41 3.82
CA VAL A 63 -18.11 -1.96 2.55
C VAL A 63 -19.03 -1.05 1.76
N MET A 64 -20.35 -1.22 1.89
CA MET A 64 -21.34 -0.36 1.25
C MET A 64 -21.33 1.05 1.85
N PHE A 65 -21.06 1.16 3.15
CA PHE A 65 -21.06 2.44 3.87
C PHE A 65 -19.77 3.24 3.75
N ILE A 66 -18.66 2.68 3.25
CA ILE A 66 -17.41 3.44 3.09
C ILE A 66 -17.37 4.07 1.69
N PRO A 67 -17.38 5.41 1.56
CA PRO A 67 -17.21 6.08 0.28
C PRO A 67 -15.85 5.78 -0.34
N GLY A 68 -15.79 5.64 -1.66
CA GLY A 68 -14.54 5.36 -2.38
C GLY A 68 -13.44 6.39 -2.10
N THR A 69 -13.83 7.65 -1.89
CA THR A 69 -12.93 8.76 -1.53
C THR A 69 -12.23 8.56 -0.19
N VAL A 70 -12.92 8.01 0.81
CA VAL A 70 -12.35 7.70 2.13
C VAL A 70 -11.35 6.56 2.00
N LEU A 71 -11.70 5.53 1.19
CA LEU A 71 -10.80 4.43 0.87
C LEU A 71 -9.52 4.91 0.21
N ALA A 72 -9.64 5.76 -0.81
CA ALA A 72 -8.52 6.35 -1.53
C ALA A 72 -7.65 7.21 -0.62
N ALA A 73 -8.25 8.02 0.26
CA ALA A 73 -7.52 8.83 1.23
C ALA A 73 -6.71 7.98 2.22
N ILE A 74 -7.31 6.90 2.74
CA ILE A 74 -6.63 5.96 3.65
C ILE A 74 -5.48 5.25 2.92
N GLY A 75 -5.73 4.72 1.72
CA GLY A 75 -4.71 4.09 0.89
C GLY A 75 -3.55 5.04 0.57
N GLY A 76 -3.85 6.29 0.22
CA GLY A 76 -2.86 7.33 0.00
C GLY A 76 -2.05 7.68 1.25
N ALA A 77 -2.69 7.77 2.42
CA ALA A 77 -1.99 8.04 3.68
C ALA A 77 -1.01 6.92 4.06
N TYR A 78 -1.41 5.65 3.94
CA TYR A 78 -0.50 4.53 4.21
C TYR A 78 0.59 4.38 3.15
N ALA A 79 0.27 4.61 1.88
CA ALA A 79 1.25 4.57 0.80
C ALA A 79 2.33 5.65 0.96
N THR A 80 1.94 6.86 1.36
CA THR A 80 2.89 7.95 1.64
C THR A 80 3.75 7.62 2.85
N LEU A 81 3.17 7.13 3.94
CA LEU A 81 3.93 6.73 5.13
C LEU A 81 4.95 5.61 4.81
N ILE A 82 4.53 4.58 4.09
CA ILE A 82 5.41 3.48 3.67
C ILE A 82 6.51 4.00 2.74
N SER A 83 6.19 4.91 1.81
CA SER A 83 7.19 5.55 0.94
C SER A 83 8.20 6.37 1.74
N PHE A 84 7.75 7.12 2.75
CA PHE A 84 8.61 7.84 3.66
C PHE A 84 9.53 6.91 4.45
N ILE A 85 9.06 5.75 4.89
CA ILE A 85 9.90 4.76 5.56
C ILE A 85 10.90 4.16 4.58
N LEU A 86 10.45 3.70 3.40
CA LEU A 86 11.30 3.07 2.40
C LEU A 86 12.41 3.98 1.88
N ILE A 87 12.12 5.27 1.68
CA ILE A 87 13.09 6.25 1.18
C ILE A 87 13.84 6.88 2.36
N GLY A 88 13.15 7.23 3.43
CA GLY A 88 13.73 7.90 4.59
C GLY A 88 14.71 7.02 5.36
N THR A 89 14.47 5.70 5.44
CA THR A 89 15.38 4.77 6.14
C THR A 89 16.77 4.70 5.51
N PRO A 90 16.94 4.44 4.19
CA PRO A 90 18.27 4.45 3.58
C PRO A 90 18.91 5.84 3.61
N VAL A 91 18.15 6.92 3.45
CA VAL A 91 18.68 8.30 3.52
C VAL A 91 19.20 8.63 4.92
N ALA A 92 18.37 8.46 5.95
CA ALA A 92 18.75 8.73 7.33
C ALA A 92 19.84 7.75 7.83
N GLY A 93 19.74 6.47 7.46
CA GLY A 93 20.74 5.45 7.78
C GLY A 93 22.10 5.74 7.13
N GLY A 94 22.11 6.17 5.88
CA GLY A 94 23.33 6.59 5.18
C GLY A 94 23.99 7.80 5.84
N LEU A 95 23.21 8.83 6.16
CA LEU A 95 23.71 10.01 6.88
C LEU A 95 24.24 9.68 8.28
N TYR A 96 23.54 8.81 9.02
CA TYR A 96 23.97 8.35 10.34
C TYR A 96 25.31 7.62 10.27
N LEU A 97 25.48 6.71 9.31
CA LEU A 97 26.74 5.99 9.11
C LEU A 97 27.90 6.93 8.75
N ILE A 98 27.67 7.98 7.97
CA ILE A 98 28.70 8.99 7.64
C ILE A 98 29.13 9.76 8.89
N TYR A 99 28.19 10.07 9.79
CA TYR A 99 28.46 10.78 11.03
C TYR A 99 29.21 9.92 12.06
N VAL A 100 28.86 8.64 12.17
CA VAL A 100 29.42 7.73 13.18
C VAL A 100 30.78 7.16 12.81
N ILE A 101 31.07 6.92 11.53
CA ILE A 101 32.36 6.35 11.11
C ILE A 101 33.47 7.40 11.31
N PRO A 102 34.49 7.16 12.17
CA PRO A 102 35.62 8.09 12.32
C PRO A 102 36.43 8.18 11.02
N SER A 103 37.01 9.35 10.75
CA SER A 103 37.67 9.68 9.47
C SER A 103 39.19 9.54 9.51
N ASP A 104 39.72 8.73 10.43
CA ASP A 104 41.17 8.71 10.73
C ASP A 104 42.00 7.96 9.67
N ASN A 105 41.39 7.01 8.95
CA ASN A 105 42.08 6.23 7.92
C ASN A 105 41.58 6.52 6.50
N ARG A 106 42.50 6.56 5.53
CA ARG A 106 42.20 6.68 4.08
C ARG A 106 41.18 5.65 3.58
N TRP A 107 41.18 4.46 4.17
CA TRP A 107 40.21 3.40 3.88
C TRP A 107 38.78 3.75 4.37
N GLN A 108 38.65 4.36 5.55
CA GLN A 108 37.36 4.78 6.09
C GLN A 108 36.78 5.96 5.29
N ILE A 109 37.64 6.84 4.77
CA ILE A 109 37.24 7.91 3.84
C ILE A 109 36.72 7.31 2.53
N GLY A 110 37.40 6.30 1.97
CA GLY A 110 36.92 5.58 0.79
C GLY A 110 35.54 4.93 1.00
N LEU A 111 35.33 4.32 2.17
CA LEU A 111 34.06 3.70 2.54
C LEU A 111 32.92 4.73 2.65
N LYS A 112 33.19 5.94 3.17
CA LYS A 112 32.23 7.06 3.16
C LYS A 112 31.91 7.54 1.75
N VAL A 113 32.89 7.62 0.85
CA VAL A 113 32.68 8.02 -0.55
C VAL A 113 31.83 6.98 -1.30
N VAL A 114 32.08 5.69 -1.10
CA VAL A 114 31.27 4.62 -1.69
C VAL A 114 29.86 4.64 -1.13
N LEU A 115 29.69 4.85 0.18
CA LEU A 115 28.38 4.96 0.81
C LEU A 115 27.60 6.18 0.29
N LEU A 116 28.26 7.33 0.13
CA LEU A 116 27.67 8.54 -0.48
C LEU A 116 27.29 8.31 -1.94
N ALA A 117 28.15 7.63 -2.72
CA ALA A 117 27.86 7.30 -4.11
C ALA A 117 26.65 6.35 -4.22
N LEU A 118 26.54 5.36 -3.33
CA LEU A 118 25.40 4.46 -3.25
C LEU A 118 24.12 5.19 -2.85
N LEU A 119 24.21 6.12 -1.90
CA LEU A 119 23.09 6.96 -1.50
C LEU A 119 22.61 7.86 -2.65
N LEU A 120 23.55 8.49 -3.37
CA LEU A 120 23.29 9.29 -4.56
C LEU A 120 22.68 8.46 -5.69
N TRP A 121 23.14 7.23 -5.88
CA TRP A 121 22.57 6.31 -6.87
C TRP A 121 21.09 6.02 -6.59
N ILE A 122 20.75 5.67 -5.34
CA ILE A 122 19.36 5.43 -4.93
C ILE A 122 18.53 6.70 -5.14
N LEU A 123 19.07 7.86 -4.77
CA LEU A 123 18.37 9.14 -4.91
C LEU A 123 18.16 9.55 -6.38
N MET A 124 19.12 9.28 -7.26
CA MET A 124 18.97 9.47 -8.71
C MET A 124 17.90 8.56 -9.30
N GLY A 125 17.84 7.29 -8.87
CA GLY A 125 16.80 6.36 -9.33
C GLY A 125 15.38 6.83 -8.95
N VAL A 126 15.19 7.32 -7.73
CA VAL A 126 13.90 7.90 -7.29
C VAL A 126 13.59 9.19 -8.05
N ARG A 127 14.61 10.03 -8.29
CA ARG A 127 14.48 11.28 -9.05
C ARG A 127 13.95 11.03 -10.47
N ASP A 128 14.54 10.09 -11.20
CA ASP A 128 14.14 9.83 -12.60
C ASP A 128 12.69 9.34 -12.71
N GLN A 129 12.26 8.52 -11.75
CA GLN A 129 10.86 8.09 -11.66
C GLN A 129 9.92 9.28 -11.35
N ALA A 130 10.32 10.17 -10.45
CA ALA A 130 9.55 11.37 -10.13
C ALA A 130 9.43 12.34 -11.32
N PHE A 131 10.50 12.54 -12.11
CA PHE A 131 10.45 13.38 -13.31
C PHE A 131 9.58 12.76 -14.41
N THR A 132 9.58 11.44 -14.56
CA THR A 132 8.74 10.75 -15.54
C THR A 132 7.24 10.93 -15.21
N LEU A 133 6.88 10.96 -13.93
CA LEU A 133 5.50 11.21 -13.47
C LEU A 133 5.06 12.68 -13.59
N LEU A 134 6.00 13.63 -13.69
CA LEU A 134 5.73 15.07 -13.79
C LEU A 134 5.60 15.57 -15.25
N VAL A 135 6.10 14.79 -16.21
CA VAL A 135 6.11 15.10 -17.65
C VAL A 135 4.90 14.50 -18.39
N ILE A 136 4.16 13.61 -17.73
CA ILE A 136 2.87 13.05 -18.20
C ILE A 136 1.73 13.86 -17.57
#